data_AF-A0A6C0JTV2-F1
#
_entry.id   AF-A0A6C0JTV2-F1
#
_cell.length_a   1.000
_cell.length_b   1.000
_cell.length_c   1.000
_cell.angle_alpha   90.00
_cell.angle_beta   90.00
_cell.angle_gamma   90.00
#
_symmetry.space_group_name_H-M   'P 1'
#
loop_
_entity.id
_entity.type
_entity.pdbx_description
1 polymer ?
#
loop_
_entity_poly.entity_id
_entity_poly.type
_entity_poly.pdbx_seq_one_letter_code
_entity_poly.pdbx_strand_id
1 'polypeptide(L)'
;MTNSFYNINFSDYFHMPTCDCNIIYDTDKIKDILKNNTLSVYPNNLDFNLIDLFYKQIKFRYTKEVYYYKNIPLDLPNNVNEDIILHCRCGGGNGFNFFKQLGLTEKIKSICIQKMNLLQNNYLCIQVRHTDTKCDYPKLYEDHKTKIHSYDQIYICTDDESVITFFKSKHLNVFCFTTFPTKPFNNLHSSKIPNDIKLQDVLVDIFMATNSKELLSNSKGGFITLLRNCFNNKKLVLDKLL
;
A
#
# COMPACT_ATOMS: atom_id res chain seq x y z
N MET A 1 -11.21 0.48 0.19
CA MET A 1 -10.72 -0.84 -0.28
C MET A 1 -11.40 -1.93 0.52
N THR A 2 -12.53 -2.43 0.04
CA THR A 2 -13.18 -3.61 0.61
C THR A 2 -12.76 -4.84 -0.20
N ASN A 3 -12.30 -5.92 0.43
CA ASN A 3 -11.85 -7.14 -0.26
C ASN A 3 -10.54 -6.97 -1.07
N SER A 4 -9.55 -6.27 -0.50
CA SER A 4 -8.20 -6.18 -1.06
C SER A 4 -7.47 -7.53 -1.05
N PHE A 5 -6.36 -7.66 -1.80
CA PHE A 5 -5.51 -8.87 -1.76
C PHE A 5 -5.11 -9.27 -0.33
N TYR A 6 -4.97 -8.27 0.54
CA TYR A 6 -4.59 -8.43 1.94
C TYR A 6 -5.77 -8.53 2.91
N ASN A 7 -7.03 -8.54 2.43
CA ASN A 7 -8.23 -8.58 3.28
C ASN A 7 -8.20 -7.58 4.46
N ILE A 8 -7.59 -6.41 4.24
CA ILE A 8 -7.51 -5.33 5.24
C ILE A 8 -8.77 -4.47 5.20
N ASN A 9 -9.18 -3.92 6.35
CA ASN A 9 -10.17 -2.86 6.39
C ASN A 9 -9.48 -1.50 6.20
N PHE A 10 -9.86 -0.75 5.17
CA PHE A 10 -9.17 0.49 4.81
C PHE A 10 -9.27 1.56 5.92
N SER A 11 -10.39 1.60 6.63
CA SER A 11 -10.66 2.55 7.72
C SER A 11 -9.72 2.41 8.91
N ASP A 12 -9.07 1.26 9.07
CA ASP A 12 -8.12 1.03 10.17
C ASP A 12 -6.82 1.83 9.98
N TYR A 13 -6.50 2.21 8.75
CA TYR A 13 -5.21 2.81 8.37
C TYR A 13 -5.35 4.23 7.85
N PHE A 14 -6.45 4.50 7.13
CA PHE A 14 -6.65 5.75 6.43
C PHE A 14 -8.02 6.35 6.72
N HIS A 15 -8.08 7.66 6.59
CA HIS A 15 -9.32 8.39 6.42
C HIS A 15 -9.25 9.28 5.18
N MET A 16 -10.40 9.68 4.66
CA MET A 16 -10.49 10.58 3.50
C MET A 16 -11.00 11.95 3.98
N PRO A 17 -10.10 12.88 4.40
CA PRO A 17 -10.51 14.16 4.97
C PRO A 17 -11.22 15.07 3.96
N THR A 18 -10.98 14.86 2.67
CA THR A 18 -11.57 15.66 1.59
C THR A 18 -12.22 14.74 0.55
N CYS A 19 -13.55 14.56 0.61
CA CYS A 19 -14.36 14.22 -0.56
C CYS A 19 -15.56 15.16 -0.60
N ASP A 20 -15.98 15.55 -1.81
CA ASP A 20 -17.24 16.23 -2.07
C ASP A 20 -18.46 15.29 -1.93
N CYS A 21 -18.26 14.14 -1.29
CA CYS A 21 -19.15 13.01 -1.30
C CYS A 21 -19.05 12.21 0.01
N ASN A 22 -20.15 11.58 0.42
CA ASN A 22 -20.14 10.66 1.55
C ASN A 22 -19.58 9.31 1.11
N ILE A 23 -18.32 9.01 1.48
CA ILE A 23 -17.69 7.70 1.22
C ILE A 23 -17.72 6.87 2.49
N ILE A 24 -18.32 5.68 2.41
CA ILE A 24 -18.13 4.63 3.40
C ILE A 24 -17.03 3.70 2.88
N TYR A 25 -15.90 3.63 3.57
CA TYR A 25 -14.76 2.76 3.22
C TYR A 25 -14.42 1.75 4.31
N ASP A 26 -15.22 1.71 5.38
CA ASP A 26 -15.18 0.69 6.42
C ASP A 26 -15.91 -0.56 5.94
N THR A 27 -15.15 -1.64 5.77
CA THR A 27 -15.61 -2.92 5.26
C THR A 27 -16.71 -3.54 6.11
N ASP A 28 -16.63 -3.44 7.43
CA ASP A 28 -17.58 -4.08 8.33
C ASP A 28 -18.87 -3.26 8.42
N LYS A 29 -18.75 -1.93 8.46
CA LYS A 29 -19.92 -1.04 8.30
C LYS A 29 -20.65 -1.28 6.98
N ILE A 30 -19.93 -1.49 5.88
CA ILE A 30 -20.55 -1.81 4.59
C ILE A 30 -21.27 -3.16 4.66
N LYS A 31 -20.65 -4.21 5.21
CA LYS A 31 -21.32 -5.51 5.39
C LYS A 31 -22.60 -5.39 6.22
N ASP A 32 -22.58 -4.58 7.28
CA ASP A 32 -23.74 -4.38 8.15
C ASP A 32 -24.86 -3.65 7.41
N ILE A 33 -24.54 -2.61 6.61
CA ILE A 33 -25.50 -1.94 5.73
C ILE A 33 -26.13 -2.95 4.76
N LEU A 34 -25.32 -3.79 4.10
CA LEU A 34 -25.82 -4.76 3.13
C LEU A 34 -26.68 -5.87 3.75
N LYS A 35 -26.42 -6.26 5.00
CA LYS A 35 -27.19 -7.30 5.71
C LYS A 35 -28.52 -6.79 6.27
N ASN A 36 -28.53 -5.54 6.73
CA ASN A 36 -29.66 -4.99 7.49
C ASN A 36 -30.63 -4.18 6.61
N ASN A 37 -30.32 -3.97 5.33
CA ASN A 37 -31.17 -3.20 4.42
C ASN A 37 -31.59 -4.06 3.22
N THR A 38 -32.81 -3.87 2.76
CA THR A 38 -33.27 -4.41 1.47
C THR A 38 -32.82 -3.47 0.36
N LEU A 39 -31.83 -3.89 -0.41
CA LEU A 39 -31.24 -3.10 -1.49
C LEU A 39 -31.55 -3.75 -2.85
N SER A 40 -31.86 -2.93 -3.85
CA SER A 40 -31.94 -3.35 -5.24
C SER A 40 -30.53 -3.44 -5.85
N VAL A 41 -30.37 -4.27 -6.87
CA VAL A 41 -29.14 -4.37 -7.67
C VAL A 41 -29.43 -3.91 -9.08
N TYR A 42 -28.59 -3.02 -9.60
CA TYR A 42 -28.64 -2.59 -11.00
C TYR A 42 -27.57 -3.31 -11.83
N PRO A 43 -27.89 -3.80 -13.05
CA PRO A 43 -29.22 -3.81 -13.65
C PRO A 43 -30.20 -4.78 -12.96
N ASN A 44 -31.50 -4.47 -12.97
CA ASN A 44 -32.53 -5.17 -12.16
C ASN A 44 -32.74 -6.66 -12.53
N ASN A 45 -32.15 -7.14 -13.62
CA ASN A 45 -32.15 -8.55 -14.01
C ASN A 45 -31.04 -9.37 -13.31
N LEU A 46 -30.29 -8.75 -12.40
CA LEU A 46 -29.31 -9.40 -11.55
C LEU A 46 -29.95 -9.94 -10.28
N ASP A 47 -29.94 -11.26 -10.15
CA ASP A 47 -30.43 -11.96 -8.96
C ASP A 47 -29.23 -12.52 -8.17
N PHE A 48 -28.61 -11.66 -7.35
CA PHE A 48 -27.64 -12.06 -6.34
C PHE A 48 -27.68 -11.13 -5.12
N ASN A 49 -27.21 -11.62 -3.97
CA ASN A 49 -27.12 -10.80 -2.77
C ASN A 49 -25.84 -9.96 -2.79
N LEU A 50 -25.91 -8.64 -2.57
CA LEU A 50 -24.74 -7.76 -2.58
C LEU A 50 -23.65 -8.22 -1.59
N ILE A 51 -24.01 -8.93 -0.52
CA ILE A 51 -23.04 -9.49 0.43
C ILE A 51 -22.13 -10.56 -0.22
N ASP A 52 -22.60 -11.22 -1.29
CA ASP A 52 -21.86 -12.27 -2.01
C ASP A 52 -20.60 -11.73 -2.72
N LEU A 53 -20.55 -10.40 -2.95
CA LEU A 53 -19.36 -9.69 -3.44
C LEU A 53 -18.18 -9.79 -2.46
N PHE A 54 -18.46 -9.81 -1.15
CA PHE A 54 -17.44 -9.91 -0.11
C PHE A 54 -16.92 -11.34 0.04
N TYR A 55 -17.79 -12.33 -0.20
CA TYR A 55 -17.45 -13.74 -0.14
C TYR A 55 -16.84 -14.29 -1.44
N LYS A 56 -16.59 -13.43 -2.45
CA LYS A 56 -16.00 -13.79 -3.75
C LYS A 56 -16.83 -14.85 -4.50
N GLN A 57 -18.12 -14.95 -4.22
CA GLN A 57 -19.04 -15.85 -4.91
C GLN A 57 -19.46 -15.26 -6.27
N ILE A 58 -19.46 -13.92 -6.35
CA ILE A 58 -19.71 -13.17 -7.58
C ILE A 58 -18.38 -12.78 -8.22
N LYS A 59 -18.24 -13.08 -9.53
CA LYS A 59 -17.06 -12.73 -10.33
C LYS A 59 -17.48 -11.87 -11.50
N PHE A 60 -16.91 -10.67 -11.55
CA PHE A 60 -17.07 -9.77 -12.69
C PHE A 60 -15.96 -9.99 -13.72
N ARG A 61 -16.33 -9.93 -15.00
CA ARG A 61 -15.39 -9.90 -16.13
C ARG A 61 -15.24 -8.47 -16.60
N TYR A 62 -14.02 -7.92 -16.54
CA TYR A 62 -13.72 -6.57 -17.05
C TYR A 62 -13.39 -6.62 -18.55
N THR A 63 -13.96 -5.71 -19.34
CA THR A 63 -13.44 -5.31 -20.65
C THR A 63 -12.83 -3.92 -20.53
N LYS A 64 -12.23 -3.37 -21.60
CA LYS A 64 -11.61 -2.03 -21.54
C LYS A 64 -12.59 -0.91 -21.13
N GLU A 65 -13.90 -1.15 -21.22
CA GLU A 65 -14.94 -0.13 -21.08
C GLU A 65 -15.94 -0.45 -19.96
N VAL A 66 -16.32 -1.71 -19.75
CA VAL A 66 -17.40 -2.08 -18.81
C VAL A 66 -17.15 -3.42 -18.12
N TYR A 67 -17.72 -3.58 -16.93
CA TYR A 67 -17.77 -4.86 -16.23
C TYR A 67 -18.96 -5.70 -16.72
N TYR A 68 -18.83 -7.02 -16.65
CA TYR A 68 -19.89 -7.96 -16.98
C TYR A 68 -20.12 -8.94 -15.83
N TYR A 69 -21.37 -9.34 -15.62
CA TYR A 69 -21.76 -10.49 -14.81
C TYR A 69 -22.70 -11.39 -15.59
N LYS A 70 -22.37 -12.69 -15.74
CA LYS A 70 -23.16 -13.65 -16.56
C LYS A 70 -23.53 -13.09 -17.95
N ASN A 71 -22.56 -12.42 -18.61
CA ASN A 71 -22.71 -11.75 -19.91
C ASN A 71 -23.64 -10.52 -19.94
N ILE A 72 -24.12 -10.05 -18.79
CA ILE A 72 -24.87 -8.79 -18.65
C ILE A 72 -23.87 -7.65 -18.41
N PRO A 73 -23.86 -6.57 -19.22
CA PRO A 73 -23.03 -5.40 -18.97
C PRO A 73 -23.52 -4.66 -17.72
N LEU A 74 -22.57 -4.18 -16.91
CA LEU A 74 -22.79 -3.46 -15.66
C LEU A 74 -22.51 -1.98 -15.88
N ASP A 75 -23.33 -1.36 -16.72
CA ASP A 75 -23.28 0.09 -16.95
C ASP A 75 -23.72 0.84 -15.67
N LEU A 76 -23.25 2.08 -15.50
CA LEU A 76 -23.78 2.93 -14.45
C LEU A 76 -25.22 3.35 -14.81
N PRO A 77 -26.14 3.43 -13.83
CA PRO A 77 -27.48 3.90 -14.11
C PRO A 77 -27.44 5.40 -14.44
N ASN A 78 -28.24 5.82 -15.44
CA ASN A 78 -28.32 7.23 -15.86
C ASN A 78 -29.43 7.96 -15.10
N ASN A 79 -29.15 9.19 -14.64
CA ASN A 79 -30.14 10.12 -14.06
C ASN A 79 -30.99 9.52 -12.93
N VAL A 80 -30.37 8.79 -12.02
CA VAL A 80 -31.06 8.25 -10.84
C VAL A 80 -31.25 9.32 -9.77
N ASN A 81 -32.46 9.39 -9.20
CA ASN A 81 -32.81 10.27 -8.09
C ASN A 81 -32.94 9.46 -6.78
N GLU A 82 -31.93 8.62 -6.53
CA GLU A 82 -31.82 7.77 -5.33
C GLU A 82 -30.36 7.66 -4.91
N ASP A 83 -30.12 7.31 -3.64
CA ASP A 83 -28.78 7.04 -3.14
C ASP A 83 -28.26 5.73 -3.71
N ILE A 84 -27.09 5.76 -4.36
CA ILE A 84 -26.45 4.59 -4.96
C ILE A 84 -25.22 4.15 -4.18
N ILE A 85 -25.03 2.84 -4.05
CA ILE A 85 -23.79 2.24 -3.55
C ILE A 85 -22.97 1.77 -4.75
N LEU A 86 -21.79 2.37 -4.95
CA LEU A 86 -20.89 2.00 -6.03
C LEU A 86 -19.79 1.05 -5.54
N HIS A 87 -19.75 -0.15 -6.11
CA HIS A 87 -18.59 -1.03 -5.99
C HIS A 87 -17.60 -0.74 -7.11
N CYS A 88 -16.43 -0.19 -6.76
CA CYS A 88 -15.33 0.00 -7.72
C CYS A 88 -14.16 -0.92 -7.37
N ARG A 89 -13.72 -1.69 -8.38
CA ARG A 89 -12.41 -2.36 -8.36
C ARG A 89 -11.49 -1.64 -9.32
N CYS A 90 -10.43 -1.04 -8.79
CA CYS A 90 -9.33 -0.49 -9.59
C CYS A 90 -8.03 -1.25 -9.28
N GLY A 91 -7.20 -1.44 -10.28
CA GLY A 91 -5.86 -2.03 -10.15
C GLY A 91 -4.89 -1.29 -11.05
N GLY A 92 -3.68 -1.04 -10.56
CA GLY A 92 -2.72 -0.16 -11.25
C GLY A 92 -3.07 1.32 -11.13
N GLY A 93 -2.17 2.19 -11.63
CA GLY A 93 -2.35 3.65 -11.62
C GLY A 93 -1.28 4.41 -10.82
N ASN A 94 -1.44 5.73 -10.73
CA ASN A 94 -0.55 6.61 -9.99
C ASN A 94 -0.92 6.61 -8.49
N GLY A 95 -0.38 5.65 -7.74
CA GLY A 95 -0.67 5.48 -6.31
C GLY A 95 -0.42 6.74 -5.46
N PHE A 96 0.50 7.63 -5.88
CA PHE A 96 0.77 8.86 -5.15
C PHE A 96 -0.39 9.87 -5.22
N ASN A 97 -1.08 9.95 -6.36
CA ASN A 97 -2.23 10.84 -6.51
C ASN A 97 -3.41 10.45 -5.62
N PHE A 98 -3.54 9.16 -5.29
CA PHE A 98 -4.50 8.74 -4.30
C PHE A 98 -3.96 8.97 -2.89
N PHE A 99 -2.71 8.58 -2.62
CA PHE A 99 -2.06 8.72 -1.31
C PHE A 99 -2.05 10.17 -0.78
N LYS A 100 -1.89 11.18 -1.65
CA LYS A 100 -1.96 12.60 -1.26
C LYS A 100 -3.30 12.99 -0.63
N GLN A 101 -4.40 12.35 -1.04
CA GLN A 101 -5.76 12.63 -0.57
C GLN A 101 -6.09 11.91 0.74
N LEU A 102 -5.25 10.98 1.19
CA LEU A 102 -5.50 10.18 2.39
C LEU A 102 -4.93 10.88 3.63
N GLY A 103 -5.70 10.91 4.70
CA GLY A 103 -5.17 11.08 6.05
C GLY A 103 -4.84 9.74 6.69
N LEU A 104 -3.92 9.72 7.65
CA LEU A 104 -3.59 8.53 8.43
C LEU A 104 -4.41 8.47 9.71
N THR A 105 -4.74 7.26 10.17
CA THR A 105 -5.26 7.07 11.53
C THR A 105 -4.15 7.28 12.56
N GLU A 106 -4.52 7.67 13.79
CA GLU A 106 -3.57 7.87 14.90
C GLU A 106 -2.75 6.61 15.21
N LYS A 107 -3.35 5.43 15.03
CA LYS A 107 -2.65 4.13 15.12
C LYS A 107 -1.44 4.09 14.18
N ILE A 108 -1.61 4.49 12.92
CA ILE A 108 -0.52 4.44 11.94
C ILE A 108 0.48 5.58 12.12
N LYS A 109 0.00 6.79 12.44
CA LYS A 109 0.88 7.93 12.76
C LYS A 109 1.85 7.58 13.88
N SER A 110 1.32 7.07 15.00
CA SER A 110 2.13 6.72 16.17
C SER A 110 3.19 5.65 15.86
N ILE A 111 2.85 4.62 15.09
CA ILE A 111 3.81 3.61 14.63
C ILE A 111 4.92 4.25 13.78
N CYS A 112 4.57 5.07 12.80
CA CYS A 112 5.56 5.71 11.91
C CYS A 112 6.50 6.64 12.71
N ILE A 113 5.94 7.49 13.58
CA ILE A 113 6.71 8.40 14.43
C ILE A 113 7.65 7.63 15.36
N GLN A 114 7.14 6.57 16.01
CA GLN A 114 7.96 5.74 16.89
C GLN A 114 9.17 5.14 16.15
N LYS A 115 8.97 4.63 14.93
CA LYS A 115 10.04 4.06 14.11
C LYS A 115 11.02 5.11 13.60
N MET A 116 10.52 6.27 13.17
CA MET A 116 11.35 7.39 12.72
C MET A 116 12.28 7.90 13.84
N ASN A 117 11.79 7.95 15.09
CA ASN A 117 12.58 8.37 16.24
C ASN A 117 13.76 7.43 16.59
N LEU A 118 13.82 6.23 16.00
CA LEU A 118 14.94 5.31 16.18
C LEU A 118 16.16 5.67 15.31
N LEU A 119 15.99 6.54 14.32
CA LEU A 119 17.06 7.03 13.46
C LEU A 119 17.31 8.52 13.71
N GLN A 120 18.57 8.93 13.57
CA GLN A 120 18.95 10.33 13.63
C GLN A 120 18.49 11.04 12.36
N ASN A 121 18.21 12.34 12.45
CA ASN A 121 17.98 13.14 11.26
C ASN A 121 19.28 13.18 10.45
N ASN A 122 19.25 12.76 9.17
CA ASN A 122 20.39 12.63 8.22
C ASN A 122 20.91 11.20 7.95
N TYR A 123 20.03 10.24 7.72
CA TYR A 123 20.38 8.92 7.17
C TYR A 123 20.17 8.83 5.65
N LEU A 124 20.85 7.87 5.03
CA LEU A 124 20.59 7.46 3.65
C LEU A 124 19.52 6.35 3.64
N CYS A 125 18.53 6.49 2.76
CA CYS A 125 17.60 5.41 2.48
C CYS A 125 18.02 4.68 1.19
N ILE A 126 18.05 3.35 1.24
CA ILE A 126 18.24 2.49 0.08
C ILE A 126 17.00 1.63 -0.09
N GLN A 127 16.37 1.65 -1.26
CA GLN A 127 15.26 0.76 -1.56
C GLN A 127 15.70 -0.31 -2.56
N VAL A 128 15.52 -1.57 -2.16
CA VAL A 128 15.81 -2.76 -2.97
C VAL A 128 14.55 -3.62 -3.00
N ARG A 129 14.17 -4.09 -4.17
CA ARG A 129 13.20 -5.18 -4.34
C ARG A 129 13.99 -6.42 -4.75
N HIS A 130 13.81 -7.55 -4.10
CA HIS A 130 14.60 -8.76 -4.41
C HIS A 130 13.81 -10.07 -4.40
N THR A 131 12.53 -10.08 -4.01
CA THR A 131 11.74 -11.33 -4.07
C THR A 131 11.27 -11.69 -5.48
N ASP A 132 10.58 -10.78 -6.16
CA ASP A 132 9.99 -11.00 -7.49
C ASP A 132 10.79 -10.30 -8.61
N THR A 133 11.27 -9.10 -8.34
CA THR A 133 12.16 -8.34 -9.23
C THR A 133 13.56 -8.41 -8.63
N LYS A 134 14.39 -9.39 -9.02
CA LYS A 134 15.74 -9.58 -8.47
C LYS A 134 16.68 -8.41 -8.82
N CYS A 135 16.68 -7.35 -8.02
CA CYS A 135 17.57 -6.22 -8.24
C CYS A 135 19.01 -6.57 -7.82
N ASP A 136 19.98 -6.09 -8.60
CA ASP A 136 21.41 -6.29 -8.34
C ASP A 136 21.90 -5.28 -7.30
N TYR A 137 21.57 -5.55 -6.03
CA TYR A 137 22.01 -4.71 -4.91
C TYR A 137 23.53 -4.73 -4.66
N PRO A 138 24.30 -5.81 -4.98
CA PRO A 138 25.76 -5.74 -4.94
C PRO A 138 26.31 -4.69 -5.90
N LYS A 139 25.82 -4.64 -7.15
CA LYS A 139 26.22 -3.60 -8.09
C LYS A 139 25.81 -2.21 -7.64
N LEU A 140 24.59 -2.03 -7.13
CA LEU A 140 24.15 -0.75 -6.54
C LEU A 140 25.12 -0.27 -5.45
N TYR A 141 25.57 -1.18 -4.59
CA TYR A 141 26.54 -0.85 -3.56
C TYR A 141 27.89 -0.45 -4.15
N GLU A 142 28.47 -1.23 -5.08
CA GLU A 142 29.78 -0.90 -5.67
C GLU A 142 29.74 0.43 -6.45
N ASP A 143 28.68 0.67 -7.23
CA ASP A 143 28.50 1.90 -8.02
C ASP A 143 28.33 3.16 -7.12
N HIS A 144 27.92 2.99 -5.86
CA HIS A 144 27.68 4.09 -4.91
C HIS A 144 28.45 3.97 -3.58
N LYS A 145 29.51 3.16 -3.54
CA LYS A 145 30.19 2.76 -2.30
C LYS A 145 30.64 3.95 -1.45
N THR A 146 31.35 4.90 -2.05
CA THR A 146 31.85 6.11 -1.37
C THR A 146 30.72 6.89 -0.70
N LYS A 147 29.59 7.02 -1.40
CA LYS A 147 28.41 7.74 -0.90
C LYS A 147 27.71 6.96 0.21
N ILE A 148 27.57 5.64 0.09
CA ILE A 148 26.93 4.83 1.13
C ILE A 148 27.73 4.91 2.43
N HIS A 149 29.07 4.85 2.35
CA HIS A 149 29.96 4.96 3.51
C HIS A 149 30.09 6.39 4.07
N SER A 150 29.54 7.42 3.40
CA SER A 150 29.54 8.79 3.93
C SER A 150 28.39 9.07 4.91
N TYR A 151 27.55 8.07 5.21
CA TYR A 151 26.42 8.19 6.12
C TYR A 151 26.61 7.28 7.34
N ASP A 152 26.39 7.80 8.54
CA ASP A 152 26.51 7.05 9.80
C ASP A 152 25.40 6.02 10.00
N GLN A 153 24.26 6.21 9.31
CA GLN A 153 23.09 5.36 9.40
C GLN A 153 22.48 5.14 8.01
N ILE A 154 22.12 3.89 7.73
CA ILE A 154 21.47 3.47 6.49
C ILE A 154 20.13 2.82 6.84
N TYR A 155 19.04 3.32 6.27
CA TYR A 155 17.76 2.63 6.28
C TYR A 155 17.56 1.85 4.97
N ILE A 156 17.14 0.59 5.06
CA ILE A 156 16.89 -0.23 3.87
C ILE A 156 15.41 -0.64 3.81
N CYS A 157 14.70 -0.15 2.80
CA CYS A 157 13.39 -0.65 2.40
C CYS A 157 13.61 -1.89 1.51
N THR A 158 13.33 -3.09 2.01
CA THR A 158 13.48 -4.34 1.23
C THR A 158 12.44 -5.37 1.64
N ASP A 159 12.11 -6.24 0.69
CA ASP A 159 11.27 -7.42 0.89
C ASP A 159 12.08 -8.71 1.09
N ASP A 160 13.41 -8.61 1.15
CA ASP A 160 14.33 -9.73 1.29
C ASP A 160 15.44 -9.47 2.33
N GLU A 161 15.55 -10.37 3.32
CA GLU A 161 16.52 -10.32 4.42
C GLU A 161 17.98 -10.48 3.95
N SER A 162 18.22 -11.15 2.82
CA SER A 162 19.57 -11.31 2.27
C SER A 162 20.20 -9.97 1.89
N VAL A 163 19.39 -8.98 1.48
CA VAL A 163 19.84 -7.62 1.21
C VAL A 163 20.38 -6.99 2.50
N ILE A 164 19.65 -7.11 3.61
CA ILE A 164 20.08 -6.58 4.91
C ILE A 164 21.39 -7.23 5.35
N THR A 165 21.47 -8.56 5.22
CA THR A 165 22.68 -9.33 5.55
C THR A 165 23.88 -8.86 4.73
N PHE A 166 23.69 -8.63 3.43
CA PHE A 166 24.73 -8.11 2.56
C PHE A 166 25.23 -6.73 3.02
N PHE A 167 24.36 -5.76 3.23
CA PHE A 167 24.80 -4.41 3.62
C PHE A 167 25.45 -4.42 5.03
N LYS A 168 24.96 -5.22 5.97
CA LYS A 168 25.62 -5.43 7.27
C LYS A 168 27.01 -6.05 7.14
N SER A 169 27.20 -6.98 6.21
CA SER A 169 28.52 -7.58 5.93
C SER A 169 29.56 -6.57 5.42
N LYS A 170 29.12 -5.38 4.99
CA LYS A 170 29.99 -4.26 4.60
C LYS A 170 30.31 -3.31 5.75
N HIS A 171 30.04 -3.72 6.99
CA HIS A 171 30.26 -2.93 8.21
C HIS A 171 29.44 -1.64 8.27
N LEU A 172 28.26 -1.62 7.65
CA LEU A 172 27.34 -0.48 7.69
C LEU A 172 26.37 -0.60 8.87
N ASN A 173 25.99 0.54 9.45
CA ASN A 173 24.94 0.62 10.47
C ASN A 173 23.55 0.61 9.81
N VAL A 174 23.03 -0.61 9.58
CA VAL A 174 21.82 -0.86 8.79
C VAL A 174 20.60 -1.06 9.67
N PHE A 175 19.56 -0.28 9.38
CA PHE A 175 18.20 -0.40 9.92
C PHE A 175 17.23 -0.90 8.85
N CYS A 176 16.29 -1.73 9.26
CA CYS A 176 15.16 -2.19 8.45
C CYS A 176 14.04 -2.58 9.41
N PHE A 177 12.81 -2.13 9.14
CA PHE A 177 11.65 -2.45 9.98
C PHE A 177 10.68 -3.43 9.34
N THR A 178 10.97 -3.91 8.13
CA THR A 178 10.18 -4.97 7.49
C THR A 178 10.23 -6.26 8.31
N THR A 179 9.07 -6.84 8.53
CA THR A 179 8.92 -8.18 9.10
C THR A 179 9.16 -9.22 8.01
N PHE A 180 10.19 -10.04 8.16
CA PHE A 180 10.52 -11.11 7.21
C PHE A 180 9.88 -12.46 7.60
N PRO A 181 9.53 -13.31 6.62
CA PRO A 181 9.07 -14.67 6.92
C PRO A 181 10.21 -15.48 7.56
N THR A 182 9.87 -16.34 8.51
CA THR A 182 10.83 -17.21 9.21
C THR A 182 11.50 -18.26 8.31
N LYS A 183 10.92 -18.55 7.13
CA LYS A 183 11.49 -19.47 6.16
C LYS A 183 12.05 -18.69 4.98
N PRO A 184 13.30 -18.97 4.56
CA PRO A 184 13.90 -18.32 3.40
C PRO A 184 13.10 -18.65 2.12
N PHE A 185 13.14 -17.72 1.16
CA PHE A 185 12.51 -17.83 -0.18
C PHE A 185 10.98 -17.73 -0.26
N ASN A 186 10.28 -17.45 0.84
CA ASN A 186 8.87 -17.07 0.74
C ASN A 186 8.75 -15.59 0.38
N ASN A 187 8.05 -15.29 -0.71
CA ASN A 187 7.73 -13.90 -1.02
C ASN A 187 6.80 -13.30 0.06
N LEU A 188 6.89 -11.99 0.28
CA LEU A 188 6.12 -11.31 1.31
C LEU A 188 4.60 -11.42 1.08
N HIS A 189 4.17 -11.54 -0.18
CA HIS A 189 2.76 -11.65 -0.54
C HIS A 189 2.12 -12.98 -0.09
N SER A 190 2.84 -14.09 -0.18
CA SER A 190 2.39 -15.44 0.18
C SER A 190 2.78 -15.87 1.59
N SER A 191 3.56 -15.04 2.30
CA SER A 191 3.97 -15.34 3.67
C SER A 191 2.80 -15.35 4.65
N LYS A 192 2.96 -16.08 5.75
CA LYS A 192 2.00 -16.14 6.87
C LYS A 192 2.05 -14.92 7.81
N ILE A 193 2.81 -13.88 7.47
CA ILE A 193 2.83 -12.65 8.25
C ILE A 193 1.43 -12.04 8.23
N PRO A 194 0.89 -11.56 9.36
CA PRO A 194 -0.41 -10.90 9.38
C PRO A 194 -0.43 -9.71 8.42
N ASN A 195 -1.53 -9.57 7.67
CA ASN A 195 -1.65 -8.55 6.64
C ASN A 195 -1.61 -7.11 7.20
N ASP A 196 -2.05 -6.91 8.44
CA ASP A 196 -1.92 -5.63 9.17
C ASP A 196 -0.44 -5.25 9.34
N ILE A 197 0.40 -6.20 9.73
CA ILE A 197 1.85 -5.99 9.88
C ILE A 197 2.48 -5.65 8.53
N LYS A 198 2.15 -6.40 7.46
CA LYS A 198 2.68 -6.12 6.12
C LYS A 198 2.36 -4.69 5.66
N LEU A 199 1.15 -4.20 5.94
CA LEU A 199 0.76 -2.86 5.55
C LEU A 199 1.44 -1.79 6.41
N GLN A 200 1.55 -2.02 7.72
CA GLN A 200 2.29 -1.14 8.62
C GLN A 200 3.74 -1.01 8.17
N ASP A 201 4.42 -2.12 7.86
CA ASP A 201 5.81 -2.13 7.40
C ASP A 201 5.98 -1.31 6.10
N VAL A 202 5.07 -1.47 5.14
CA VAL A 202 5.08 -0.67 3.89
C VAL A 202 4.89 0.81 4.16
N LEU A 203 3.99 1.18 5.09
CA LEU A 203 3.77 2.57 5.44
C LEU A 203 4.98 3.16 6.16
N VAL A 204 5.55 2.43 7.11
CA VAL A 204 6.82 2.79 7.76
C VAL A 204 7.90 3.01 6.70
N ASP A 205 8.08 2.10 5.75
CA ASP A 205 9.05 2.27 4.66
C ASP A 205 8.83 3.55 3.85
N ILE A 206 7.57 3.91 3.56
CA ILE A 206 7.24 5.17 2.88
C ILE A 206 7.71 6.38 3.69
N PHE A 207 7.42 6.43 4.99
CA PHE A 207 7.79 7.55 5.85
C PHE A 207 9.29 7.60 6.13
N MET A 208 9.93 6.46 6.36
CA MET A 208 11.38 6.34 6.52
C MET A 208 12.10 6.78 5.25
N ALA A 209 11.67 6.35 4.07
CA ALA A 209 12.25 6.80 2.81
C ALA A 209 12.02 8.30 2.59
N THR A 210 10.82 8.81 2.89
CA THR A 210 10.49 10.22 2.71
C THR A 210 11.32 11.13 3.62
N ASN A 211 11.52 10.72 4.88
CA ASN A 211 12.27 11.50 5.87
C ASN A 211 13.79 11.40 5.71
N SER A 212 14.30 10.47 4.90
CA SER A 212 15.75 10.32 4.70
C SER A 212 16.36 11.56 4.05
N LYS A 213 17.68 11.74 4.16
CA LYS A 213 18.38 12.81 3.44
C LYS A 213 18.34 12.55 1.93
N GLU A 214 18.65 11.32 1.56
CA GLU A 214 18.74 10.86 0.18
C GLU A 214 18.08 9.49 0.02
N LEU A 215 17.63 9.19 -1.21
CA LEU A 215 17.04 7.92 -1.60
C LEU A 215 17.82 7.32 -2.77
N LEU A 216 18.39 6.14 -2.58
CA LEU A 216 18.99 5.33 -3.65
C LEU A 216 18.13 4.11 -3.96
N SER A 217 18.01 3.77 -5.23
CA SER A 217 17.33 2.54 -5.65
C SER A 217 17.62 2.26 -7.12
N ASN A 218 17.95 1.00 -7.43
CA ASN A 218 17.94 0.45 -8.79
C ASN A 218 16.66 -0.36 -9.11
N SER A 219 15.69 -0.36 -8.19
CA SER A 219 14.44 -1.09 -8.38
C SER A 219 13.58 -0.46 -9.47
N LYS A 220 12.69 -1.28 -10.03
CA LYS A 220 11.65 -0.89 -10.98
C LYS A 220 10.27 -1.30 -10.45
N GLY A 221 9.22 -0.65 -10.94
CA GLY A 221 7.83 -0.97 -10.62
C GLY A 221 7.10 0.08 -9.79
N GLY A 222 5.83 -0.19 -9.46
CA GLY A 222 4.92 0.80 -8.88
C GLY A 222 5.34 1.31 -7.50
N PHE A 223 5.91 0.45 -6.65
CA PHE A 223 6.28 0.84 -5.28
C PHE A 223 7.42 1.86 -5.23
N ILE A 224 8.51 1.65 -5.98
CA ILE A 224 9.60 2.64 -6.05
C ILE A 224 9.14 3.95 -6.70
N THR A 225 8.22 3.90 -7.67
CA THR A 225 7.60 5.11 -8.23
C THR A 225 6.82 5.88 -7.17
N LEU A 226 6.03 5.18 -6.33
CA LEU A 226 5.37 5.79 -5.17
C LEU A 226 6.37 6.42 -4.22
N LEU A 227 7.41 5.69 -3.81
CA LEU A 227 8.44 6.19 -2.89
C LEU A 227 9.17 7.42 -3.41
N ARG A 228 9.58 7.43 -4.68
CA ARG A 228 10.21 8.60 -5.32
C ARG A 228 9.27 9.80 -5.32
N ASN A 229 7.99 9.60 -5.62
CA ASN A 229 7.01 10.68 -5.56
C ASN A 229 6.83 11.21 -4.13
N CYS A 230 6.75 10.33 -3.12
CA CYS A 230 6.69 10.73 -1.72
C CYS A 230 7.95 11.52 -1.31
N PHE A 231 9.14 11.01 -1.64
CA PHE A 231 10.42 11.66 -1.36
C PHE A 231 10.55 13.03 -2.04
N ASN A 232 10.04 13.20 -3.26
CA ASN A 232 10.05 14.49 -3.95
C ASN A 232 9.01 15.48 -3.39
N ASN A 233 8.05 15.00 -2.58
CA ASN A 233 6.99 15.78 -1.97
C ASN A 233 7.02 15.66 -0.44
N LYS A 234 8.22 15.71 0.17
CA LYS A 234 8.44 15.39 1.60
C LYS A 234 7.46 16.09 2.52
N LYS A 235 7.32 17.42 2.37
CA LYS A 235 6.45 18.23 3.22
C LYS A 235 5.03 17.68 3.24
N LEU A 236 4.42 17.52 2.07
CA LEU A 236 3.04 17.02 1.93
C LEU A 236 2.85 15.63 2.57
N VAL A 237 3.86 14.76 2.48
CA VAL A 237 3.78 13.41 3.05
C VAL A 237 4.00 13.45 4.55
N LEU A 238 5.05 14.13 5.04
CA LEU A 238 5.37 14.21 6.47
C LEU A 238 4.31 14.99 7.26
N ASP A 239 3.64 15.96 6.67
CA ASP A 239 2.50 16.68 7.29
C ASP A 239 1.34 15.72 7.64
N LYS A 240 1.29 14.51 7.06
CA LYS A 240 0.30 13.48 7.43
C LYS A 240 0.55 12.84 8.80
N LEU A 241 1.73 13.09 9.40
CA LEU A 241 2.09 12.64 10.75
C LEU A 241 1.78 13.69 11.82
N LEU A 242 1.39 14.91 11.43
CA LEU A 242 0.89 15.95 12.33
C LEU A 242 -0.59 15.69 12.69
#